data_AF-A0A017HUG8-F1
#
_entry.id   AF-A0A017HUG8-F1
#
_cell.length_a   1.000
_cell.length_b   1.000
_cell.length_c   1.000
_cell.angle_alpha   90.00
_cell.angle_beta   90.00
_cell.angle_gamma   90.00
#
_symmetry.space_group_name_H-M   'P 1'
#
loop_
_entity.id
_entity.type
_entity.pdbx_description
1 polymer ?
#
loop_
_entity_poly.entity_id
_entity_poly.type
_entity_poly.pdbx_seq_one_letter_code
_entity_poly.pdbx_strand_id
1 'polypeptide(L)'
;MQGAMMIARISTLLALGAFALSACTQPAPAPQPVGPAPSVAPADRLAAAIESEGCVLNSQNSGAVLLRANLTRDELAPLILQLQSQGQVEASGDASIRLLSQNCI
;
A
#
# COMPACT_ATOMS: atom_id res chain seq x y z
N MET A 1 58.87 31.15 0.91
CA MET A 1 60.15 30.66 1.42
C MET A 1 59.92 29.26 1.97
N GLN A 2 60.54 28.26 1.32
CA GLN A 2 60.84 26.88 1.76
C GLN A 2 59.67 26.00 2.30
N GLY A 3 59.48 24.75 1.89
CA GLY A 3 60.16 23.82 0.98
C GLY A 3 59.21 22.61 0.83
N ALA A 4 59.06 21.95 -0.32
CA ALA A 4 60.07 21.22 -1.05
C ALA A 4 61.00 20.44 -0.11
N MET A 5 60.64 19.20 0.23
CA MET A 5 61.44 17.98 0.03
C MET A 5 60.64 16.82 0.62
N MET A 6 59.98 15.98 -0.19
CA MET A 6 60.56 14.83 -0.90
C MET A 6 60.90 13.68 0.05
N ILE A 7 60.77 12.47 -0.49
CA ILE A 7 61.33 11.21 -0.03
C ILE A 7 60.32 10.40 0.79
N ALA A 8 59.97 9.17 0.45
CA ALA A 8 60.10 8.35 -0.75
C ALA A 8 59.24 7.10 -0.42
N ARG A 9 58.79 6.28 -1.35
CA ARG A 9 59.57 5.15 -1.88
C ARG A 9 58.54 4.25 -2.58
N ILE A 10 58.90 3.73 -3.76
CA ILE A 10 58.91 2.28 -4.05
C ILE A 10 57.53 1.60 -3.94
N SER A 11 56.94 0.96 -4.94
CA SER A 11 57.46 0.36 -6.15
C SER A 11 56.28 -0.19 -6.96
N THR A 12 56.48 -0.24 -8.27
CA THR A 12 56.24 -1.39 -9.15
C THR A 12 55.06 -2.33 -8.84
N LEU A 13 54.07 -2.35 -9.74
CA LEU A 13 53.31 -3.52 -10.21
C LEU A 13 52.44 -3.00 -11.39
N LEU A 14 52.93 -2.98 -12.63
CA LEU A 14 52.96 -4.10 -13.57
C LEU A 14 51.76 -5.07 -13.38
N ALA A 15 50.73 -4.94 -14.21
CA ALA A 15 50.16 -6.05 -14.99
C ALA A 15 48.74 -5.75 -15.52
N LEU A 16 48.59 -5.92 -16.85
CA LEU A 16 47.41 -6.46 -17.54
C LEU A 16 46.07 -5.76 -17.28
N GLY A 17 45.50 -4.94 -18.17
CA GLY A 17 45.44 -5.14 -19.62
C GLY A 17 44.41 -6.23 -19.96
N ALA A 18 43.20 -5.80 -20.36
CA ALA A 18 42.08 -6.57 -20.91
C ALA A 18 41.15 -7.30 -19.92
N PHE A 19 40.29 -6.54 -19.23
CA PHE A 19 38.97 -7.07 -18.88
C PHE A 19 38.05 -6.89 -20.08
N ALA A 20 37.83 -8.01 -20.79
CA ALA A 20 36.91 -8.13 -21.90
C ALA A 20 35.49 -7.67 -21.47
N LEU A 21 34.91 -6.73 -22.22
CA LEU A 21 33.48 -6.43 -22.16
C LEU A 21 32.70 -7.63 -22.72
N SER A 22 32.49 -8.66 -21.89
CA SER A 22 31.45 -9.65 -22.13
C SER A 22 30.12 -9.07 -21.62
N ALA A 23 29.60 -8.10 -22.36
CA ALA A 23 28.26 -7.58 -22.12
C ALA A 23 27.26 -8.66 -22.57
N CYS A 24 26.67 -9.35 -21.59
CA CYS A 24 25.55 -10.26 -21.80
C CYS A 24 24.46 -9.54 -22.60
N THR A 25 24.26 -9.96 -23.86
CA THR A 25 23.00 -9.76 -24.58
C THR A 25 21.92 -10.58 -23.87
N GLN A 26 21.37 -10.03 -22.78
CA GLN A 26 20.14 -10.53 -22.20
C GLN A 26 18.98 -10.08 -23.09
N PRO A 27 18.17 -11.01 -23.63
CA PRO A 27 16.94 -10.65 -24.33
C PRO A 27 16.06 -9.83 -23.37
N ALA A 28 15.53 -8.71 -23.84
CA ALA A 28 14.57 -7.92 -23.07
C ALA A 28 13.40 -8.82 -22.65
N PRO A 29 12.97 -8.80 -21.38
CA PRO A 29 11.80 -9.55 -20.95
C PRO A 29 10.60 -9.17 -21.82
N ALA A 30 9.95 -10.16 -22.43
CA ALA A 30 8.72 -9.92 -23.17
C ALA A 30 7.67 -9.28 -22.23
N PRO A 31 6.85 -8.32 -22.70
CA PRO A 31 5.77 -7.75 -21.91
C PRO A 31 4.86 -8.88 -21.43
N GLN A 32 4.83 -9.10 -20.11
CA GLN A 32 3.90 -10.05 -19.53
C GLN A 32 2.52 -9.37 -19.49
N PRO A 33 1.44 -10.08 -19.80
CA PRO A 33 0.09 -9.58 -19.56
C PRO A 33 -0.02 -9.19 -18.08
N VAL A 34 -0.19 -7.88 -17.81
CA VAL A 34 -0.58 -7.41 -16.48
C VAL A 34 -1.97 -7.97 -16.21
N GLY A 35 -2.05 -8.90 -15.26
CA GLY A 35 -3.34 -9.45 -14.81
C GLY A 35 -4.24 -8.33 -14.27
N PRO A 36 -5.55 -8.59 -14.11
CA PRO A 36 -6.47 -7.63 -13.50
C PRO A 36 -5.91 -7.16 -12.16
N ALA A 37 -5.92 -5.85 -11.93
CA ALA A 37 -5.56 -5.31 -10.62
C ALA A 37 -6.46 -5.95 -9.55
N PRO A 38 -5.93 -6.29 -8.37
CA PRO A 38 -6.74 -6.87 -7.31
C PRO A 38 -7.87 -5.90 -6.94
N SER A 39 -9.11 -6.33 -7.17
CA SER A 39 -10.30 -5.59 -6.75
C SER A 39 -10.45 -5.74 -5.24
N VAL A 40 -10.35 -4.63 -4.51
CA VAL A 40 -10.65 -4.60 -3.07
C VAL A 40 -12.09 -5.05 -2.85
N ALA A 41 -12.30 -5.94 -1.87
CA ALA A 41 -13.61 -6.49 -1.55
C ALA A 41 -14.58 -5.36 -1.12
N PRO A 42 -15.88 -5.41 -1.48
CA PRO A 42 -16.84 -4.38 -1.11
C PRO A 42 -16.91 -4.07 0.39
N ALA A 43 -16.81 -5.10 1.24
CA ALA A 43 -16.80 -4.95 2.70
C ALA A 43 -15.56 -4.23 3.22
N ASP A 44 -14.40 -4.47 2.60
CA ASP A 44 -13.14 -3.80 2.94
C ASP A 44 -13.18 -2.32 2.53
N ARG A 45 -13.77 -2.01 1.36
CA ARG A 45 -14.04 -0.62 0.96
C ARG A 45 -15.00 0.08 1.92
N LEU A 46 -16.04 -0.61 2.39
CA LEU A 46 -16.97 -0.07 3.36
C LEU A 46 -16.27 0.23 4.70
N ALA A 47 -15.48 -0.71 5.21
CA ALA A 47 -14.71 -0.53 6.44
C ALA A 47 -13.78 0.70 6.34
N ALA A 48 -12.97 0.78 5.28
CA ALA A 48 -12.07 1.91 5.05
C ALA A 48 -12.81 3.25 4.94
N ALA A 49 -14.00 3.26 4.34
CA ALA A 49 -14.83 4.46 4.25
C ALA A 49 -15.38 4.89 5.63
N ILE A 50 -15.79 3.94 6.47
CA ILE A 50 -16.25 4.20 7.85
C ILE A 50 -15.09 4.76 8.70
N GLU A 51 -13.88 4.20 8.58
CA GLU A 51 -12.68 4.74 9.24
C GLU A 51 -12.45 6.21 8.87
N SER A 52 -12.53 6.50 7.57
CA SER A 52 -12.32 7.84 7.03
C SER A 52 -13.38 8.86 7.48
N GLU A 53 -14.56 8.39 7.92
CA GLU A 53 -15.66 9.22 8.42
C GLU A 53 -15.72 9.26 9.97
N GLY A 54 -14.68 8.78 10.64
CA GLY A 54 -14.56 8.86 12.10
C GLY A 54 -15.07 7.63 12.86
N CYS A 55 -14.95 6.45 12.25
CA CYS A 55 -15.17 5.13 12.86
C CYS A 55 -16.62 4.79 13.25
N VAL A 56 -17.57 5.69 13.03
CA VAL A 56 -18.99 5.48 13.31
C VAL A 56 -19.78 5.70 12.04
N LEU A 57 -20.62 4.74 11.65
CA LEU A 57 -21.62 4.89 10.60
C LEU A 57 -22.98 5.17 11.24
N ASN A 58 -23.64 6.22 10.77
CA ASN A 58 -24.98 6.61 11.19
C ASN A 58 -25.77 7.23 10.02
N SER A 59 -27.00 7.66 10.29
CA SER A 59 -27.87 8.26 9.27
C SER A 59 -27.32 9.56 8.67
N GLN A 60 -26.50 10.30 9.41
CA GLN A 60 -25.96 11.60 8.99
C GLN A 60 -24.80 11.45 7.99
N ASN A 61 -23.99 10.40 8.11
CA ASN A 61 -22.80 10.19 7.26
C ASN A 61 -22.92 9.01 6.28
N SER A 62 -23.99 8.21 6.35
CA SER A 62 -24.18 7.03 5.48
C SER A 62 -24.05 7.32 3.98
N GLY A 63 -24.52 8.48 3.51
CA GLY A 63 -24.36 8.88 2.10
C GLY A 63 -22.90 9.13 1.71
N ALA A 64 -22.11 9.77 2.57
CA ALA A 64 -20.70 10.04 2.33
C ALA A 64 -19.87 8.75 2.37
N VAL A 65 -20.14 7.87 3.33
CA VAL A 65 -19.52 6.54 3.42
C VAL A 65 -19.77 5.73 2.15
N LEU A 66 -21.02 5.65 1.68
CA LEU A 66 -21.37 4.91 0.46
C LEU A 66 -20.69 5.46 -0.78
N LEU A 67 -20.66 6.79 -0.93
CA LEU A 67 -19.97 7.43 -2.03
C LEU A 67 -18.46 7.10 -2.01
N ARG A 68 -17.81 7.20 -0.84
CA ARG A 68 -16.38 6.89 -0.70
C ARG A 68 -16.06 5.42 -0.96
N ALA A 69 -16.93 4.52 -0.51
CA ALA A 69 -16.79 3.08 -0.74
C ALA A 69 -17.17 2.65 -2.18
N ASN A 70 -17.72 3.58 -2.98
CA ASN A 70 -18.33 3.32 -4.28
C ASN A 70 -19.37 2.19 -4.20
N LEU A 71 -20.32 2.36 -3.27
CA LEU A 71 -21.40 1.41 -2.96
C LEU A 71 -22.76 2.07 -3.13
N THR A 72 -23.77 1.25 -3.34
CA THR A 72 -25.17 1.69 -3.38
C THR A 72 -25.84 1.53 -2.00
N ARG A 73 -27.01 2.16 -1.83
CA ARG A 73 -27.81 2.04 -0.60
C ARG A 73 -28.21 0.59 -0.32
N ASP A 74 -28.59 -0.16 -1.35
CA ASP A 74 -29.03 -1.55 -1.26
C ASP A 74 -27.88 -2.50 -0.86
N GLU A 75 -26.64 -2.17 -1.21
CA GLU A 75 -25.47 -2.95 -0.79
C GLU A 75 -25.08 -2.73 0.68
N LEU A 76 -25.54 -1.65 1.31
CA LEU A 76 -25.10 -1.29 2.66
C LEU A 76 -25.50 -2.34 3.71
N ALA A 77 -26.77 -2.71 3.74
CA ALA A 77 -27.31 -3.63 4.73
C ALA A 77 -26.63 -5.02 4.71
N PRO A 78 -26.49 -5.71 3.56
CA PRO A 78 -25.80 -7.00 3.53
C PRO A 78 -24.32 -6.90 3.92
N LEU A 79 -23.64 -5.80 3.57
CA LEU A 79 -22.24 -5.60 3.95
C LEU A 79 -22.07 -5.32 5.45
N ILE A 80 -22.98 -4.58 6.08
CA ILE A 80 -22.98 -4.39 7.54
C ILE A 80 -23.17 -5.74 8.24
N LEU A 81 -24.11 -6.57 7.78
CA LEU A 81 -24.32 -7.91 8.34
C LEU A 81 -23.08 -8.80 8.19
N GLN A 82 -22.42 -8.73 7.03
CA GLN A 82 -21.17 -9.43 6.80
C GLN A 82 -20.08 -8.97 7.79
N LEU A 83 -19.84 -7.66 7.94
CA LEU A 83 -18.87 -7.13 8.89
C LEU A 83 -19.21 -7.51 10.33
N GLN A 84 -20.49 -7.52 10.68
CA GLN A 84 -20.95 -7.90 12.02
C GLN A 84 -20.69 -9.39 12.31
N SER A 85 -20.96 -10.27 11.34
CA SER A 85 -20.63 -11.71 11.46
C SER A 85 -19.13 -11.99 11.59
N GLN A 86 -18.30 -11.04 11.15
CA GLN A 86 -16.84 -11.10 11.26
C GLN A 86 -16.31 -10.44 12.54
N GLY A 87 -17.20 -9.88 13.38
CA GLY A 87 -16.82 -9.15 14.58
C GLY A 87 -16.08 -7.83 14.28
N GLN A 88 -16.25 -7.28 13.07
CA GLN A 88 -15.60 -6.04 12.66
C GLN A 88 -16.43 -4.79 12.96
N VAL A 89 -17.70 -4.93 13.35
CA VAL A 89 -18.55 -3.80 13.74
C VAL A 89 -19.41 -4.17 14.95
N GLU A 90 -19.70 -3.17 15.77
CA GLU A 90 -20.61 -3.27 16.91
C GLU A 90 -21.66 -2.17 16.87
N ALA A 91 -22.82 -2.42 17.48
CA ALA A 91 -23.85 -1.39 17.64
C ALA A 91 -23.35 -0.30 18.62
N SER A 92 -23.45 0.96 18.23
CA SER A 92 -22.95 2.11 18.98
C SER A 92 -24.10 3.04 19.38
N GLY A 93 -25.23 2.51 19.87
CA GLY A 93 -26.41 3.31 20.25
C GLY A 93 -27.07 4.04 19.06
N ASP A 94 -28.27 4.57 19.25
CA ASP A 94 -28.98 5.45 18.29
C ASP A 94 -28.95 4.99 16.81
N ALA A 95 -29.11 3.69 16.57
CA ALA A 95 -29.05 3.07 15.24
C ALA A 95 -27.73 3.34 14.47
N SER A 96 -26.64 3.57 15.19
CA SER A 96 -25.29 3.69 14.64
C SER A 96 -24.48 2.42 14.88
N ILE A 97 -23.46 2.21 14.04
CA ILE A 97 -22.48 1.14 14.22
C ILE A 97 -21.09 1.74 14.33
N ARG A 98 -20.25 1.15 15.17
CA ARG A 98 -18.83 1.46 15.30
C ARG A 98 -18.01 0.38 14.63
N LEU A 99 -17.00 0.77 13.87
CA LEU A 99 -16.01 -0.15 13.32
C LEU A 99 -15.00 -0.55 14.41
N LEU A 100 -14.67 -1.84 14.44
CA LEU A 100 -13.67 -2.45 15.29
C LEU A 100 -12.42 -2.78 14.46
N SER A 101 -11.67 -1.76 14.12
CA SER A 101 -10.36 -1.89 13.47
C SER A 101 -9.28 -1.26 14.33
N GLN A 102 -8.01 -1.48 13.97
CA GLN A 102 -6.88 -0.91 14.72
C GLN A 102 -6.90 0.62 14.81
N ASN A 103 -7.61 1.31 13.89
CA ASN A 103 -7.71 2.77 13.89
C ASN A 103 -8.94 3.29 14.65
N CYS A 104 -9.80 2.40 15.15
CA CYS A 104 -11.13 2.73 15.67
C CYS A 104 -11.41 2.21 17.10
N ILE A 105 -10.37 1.74 17.80
CA ILE A 105 -10.39 1.23 19.18
C ILE A 105 -9.46 2.01 20.11
#